data_AF-A0A946LY00-F1
#
_entry.id   AF-A0A946LY00-F1
#
_cell.length_a   1.000
_cell.length_b   1.000
_cell.length_c   1.000
_cell.angle_alpha   90.00
_cell.angle_beta   90.00
_cell.angle_gamma   90.00
#
_symmetry.space_group_name_H-M   'P 1'
#
loop_
_entity.id
_entity.type
_entity.pdbx_description
1 polymer ?
#
loop_
_entity_poly.entity_id
_entity_poly.type
_entity_poly.pdbx_seq_one_letter_code
_entity_poly.pdbx_strand_id
1 'polypeptide(L)'
;MRVIDVDAHLHEPVDWLEQVDPQLAGILGEPLRFIDIADGIFGISNSGVARLPEQQQPASRRETLLPGFAHHLEMTDERQSDHQADTPGNATCDAGARLEMCDAEGIDVQFLNPSFLASSFVQAARAKRHDLAPRIKHCWNQWAMQVVQDHVDRLIPVTQIDLNDVPAAVNEMTRMRKLGSRAFAIGESPVGVRSATGSNLLARSITHPDFEPLWSAAEDLGMAAIAHVGFGRERIQFGWANNGGSDLSTYSLLSLAIAPQLSPQLLLGALVFDGVLERHPKLTVIIEELGISWLPHLLTVLDSAVGRSQNDQLSDGQVRPDYAGAAYRLPLAPSEYLRRQVSVTPLVATEPLRPTLDLAPEMLCFSSDYPHVEGSGQAVAICDRQLGDLDPAGRAAFYQGVGELIGL
;
A
#
# COMPACT_ATOMS: atom_id res chain seq x y z
N MET A 1 23.69 -3.45 -12.89
CA MET A 1 22.82 -3.31 -11.70
C MET A 1 21.42 -3.60 -12.19
N ARG A 2 20.66 -4.42 -11.47
CA ARG A 2 19.29 -4.74 -11.85
C ARG A 2 18.36 -3.66 -11.29
N VAL A 3 17.44 -3.13 -12.10
CA VAL A 3 16.41 -2.19 -11.66
C VAL A 3 15.14 -2.96 -11.35
N ILE A 4 14.80 -3.00 -10.06
CA ILE A 4 13.58 -3.63 -9.54
C ILE A 4 12.64 -2.52 -9.14
N ASP A 5 11.56 -2.41 -9.88
CA ASP A 5 10.44 -1.53 -9.60
C ASP A 5 9.44 -2.31 -8.74
N VAL A 6 9.35 -1.95 -7.46
CA VAL A 6 8.51 -2.68 -6.50
C VAL A 6 7.05 -2.24 -6.54
N ASP A 7 6.72 -1.21 -7.32
CA ASP A 7 5.38 -0.64 -7.31
C ASP A 7 5.04 -0.08 -8.70
N ALA A 8 4.26 -0.88 -9.41
CA ALA A 8 3.61 -0.55 -10.68
C ALA A 8 2.28 -1.29 -10.71
N HIS A 9 1.42 -0.96 -11.68
CA HIS A 9 0.06 -1.48 -11.71
C HIS A 9 -0.33 -2.12 -13.03
N LEU A 10 -1.21 -3.12 -12.92
CA LEU A 10 -2.04 -3.59 -14.01
C LEU A 10 -3.38 -2.86 -13.98
N HIS A 11 -3.75 -2.27 -15.10
CA HIS A 11 -5.11 -1.77 -15.30
C HIS A 11 -5.98 -2.93 -15.74
N GLU A 12 -6.85 -3.39 -14.84
CA GLU A 12 -7.83 -4.42 -15.17
C GLU A 12 -8.81 -3.89 -16.24
N PRO A 13 -9.00 -4.58 -17.38
CA PRO A 13 -10.03 -4.24 -18.36
C PRO A 13 -11.43 -4.26 -17.75
N VAL A 14 -12.39 -3.53 -18.31
CA VAL A 14 -13.75 -3.41 -17.73
C VAL A 14 -14.41 -4.76 -17.44
N ASP A 15 -14.16 -5.74 -18.31
CA ASP A 15 -14.74 -7.09 -18.29
C ASP A 15 -13.82 -8.15 -17.66
N TRP A 16 -12.68 -7.76 -17.04
CA TRP A 16 -11.69 -8.70 -16.48
C TRP A 16 -12.31 -9.78 -15.59
N LEU A 17 -13.30 -9.39 -14.76
CA LEU A 17 -13.96 -10.30 -13.85
C LEU A 17 -14.96 -11.20 -14.56
N GLU A 18 -15.60 -10.73 -15.62
CA GLU A 18 -16.48 -11.56 -16.45
C GLU A 18 -15.67 -12.63 -17.19
N GLN A 19 -14.46 -12.29 -17.66
CA GLN A 19 -13.56 -13.25 -18.30
C GLN A 19 -13.13 -14.38 -17.35
N VAL A 20 -12.89 -14.07 -16.07
CA VAL A 20 -12.43 -15.06 -15.08
C VAL A 20 -13.57 -15.80 -14.38
N ASP A 21 -14.62 -15.08 -13.99
CA ASP A 21 -15.77 -15.62 -13.25
C ASP A 21 -17.09 -14.92 -13.65
N PRO A 22 -17.72 -15.34 -14.76
CA PRO A 22 -18.97 -14.76 -15.24
C PRO A 22 -20.11 -14.80 -14.22
N GLN A 23 -20.13 -15.81 -13.34
CA GLN A 23 -21.15 -15.93 -12.30
C GLN A 23 -20.96 -14.86 -11.22
N LEU A 24 -19.72 -14.62 -10.80
CA LEU A 24 -19.43 -13.56 -9.85
C LEU A 24 -19.73 -12.19 -10.46
N ALA A 25 -19.31 -11.94 -11.70
CA ALA A 25 -19.64 -10.71 -12.42
C ALA A 25 -21.16 -10.47 -12.46
N GLY A 26 -21.95 -11.49 -12.79
CA GLY A 26 -23.41 -11.40 -12.78
C GLY A 26 -24.03 -11.11 -11.40
N ILE A 27 -23.39 -11.52 -10.30
CA ILE A 27 -23.83 -11.18 -8.94
C ILE A 27 -23.51 -9.72 -8.59
N LEU A 28 -22.35 -9.22 -9.02
CA LEU A 28 -21.90 -7.85 -8.73
C LEU A 28 -22.60 -6.80 -9.61
N GLY A 29 -23.00 -7.18 -10.83
CA GLY A 29 -23.61 -6.30 -11.81
C GLY A 29 -22.58 -5.47 -12.58
N GLU A 30 -23.06 -4.42 -13.24
CA GLU A 30 -22.25 -3.59 -14.13
C GLU A 30 -21.05 -2.93 -13.40
N PRO A 31 -19.86 -2.90 -14.04
CA PRO A 31 -18.68 -2.14 -13.61
C PRO A 31 -19.01 -0.71 -13.17
N LEU A 32 -18.41 -0.29 -12.06
CA LEU A 32 -18.57 1.08 -11.57
C LEU A 32 -17.64 2.05 -12.29
N ARG A 33 -18.14 3.27 -12.41
CA ARG A 33 -17.33 4.44 -12.78
C ARG A 33 -16.35 4.79 -11.66
N PHE A 34 -15.19 5.36 -12.01
CA PHE A 34 -14.12 5.65 -11.07
C PHE A 34 -14.58 6.58 -9.96
N ILE A 35 -15.43 7.57 -10.28
CA ILE A 35 -16.00 8.46 -9.26
C ILE A 35 -16.80 7.72 -8.18
N ASP A 36 -17.46 6.61 -8.54
CA ASP A 36 -18.23 5.75 -7.63
C ASP A 36 -17.31 4.86 -6.77
N ILE A 37 -16.13 4.53 -7.30
CA ILE A 37 -15.09 3.75 -6.60
C ILE A 37 -14.38 4.66 -5.59
N ALA A 38 -13.98 5.85 -6.03
CA ALA A 38 -13.32 6.87 -5.23
C ALA A 38 -14.13 7.24 -3.98
N ASP A 39 -15.47 7.19 -4.06
CA ASP A 39 -16.37 7.37 -2.92
C ASP A 39 -16.11 6.37 -1.78
N GLY A 40 -15.83 5.11 -2.14
CA GLY A 40 -15.47 4.05 -1.21
C GLY A 40 -14.02 4.07 -0.74
N ILE A 41 -13.07 4.51 -1.57
CA ILE A 41 -11.62 4.51 -1.26
C ILE A 41 -11.22 5.72 -0.41
N PHE A 42 -11.66 6.93 -0.79
CA PHE A 42 -11.22 8.18 -0.15
C PHE A 42 -12.14 8.65 0.98
N GLY A 43 -13.08 7.81 1.41
CA GLY A 43 -13.95 8.10 2.56
C GLY A 43 -14.96 9.23 2.32
N ILE A 44 -15.31 9.50 1.06
CA ILE A 44 -16.34 10.49 0.66
C ILE A 44 -17.72 10.10 1.25
N SER A 45 -17.93 8.80 1.49
CA SER A 45 -19.11 8.22 2.14
C SER A 45 -18.97 8.04 3.67
N ASN A 46 -18.14 8.85 4.35
CA ASN A 46 -17.99 8.75 5.80
C ASN A 46 -19.33 8.97 6.53
N SER A 47 -19.81 7.94 7.25
CA SER A 47 -21.06 8.01 8.01
C SER A 47 -21.06 9.07 9.12
N GLY A 48 -19.88 9.55 9.50
CA GLY A 48 -19.68 10.68 10.41
C GLY A 48 -20.29 11.99 9.92
N VAL A 49 -20.43 12.20 8.60
CA VAL A 49 -20.99 13.43 8.02
C VAL A 49 -22.38 13.73 8.57
N ALA A 50 -23.23 12.70 8.72
CA ALA A 50 -24.57 12.83 9.29
C ALA A 50 -24.59 13.26 10.77
N ARG A 51 -23.43 13.25 11.45
CA ARG A 51 -23.27 13.66 12.86
C ARG A 51 -22.79 15.10 13.00
N LEU A 52 -22.51 15.82 11.91
CA LEU A 52 -22.12 17.23 11.96
C LEU A 52 -23.30 18.13 12.31
N PRO A 53 -23.06 19.32 12.89
CA PRO A 53 -24.08 20.35 12.97
C PRO A 53 -24.70 20.62 11.60
N GLU A 54 -26.02 20.81 11.54
CA GLU A 54 -26.79 20.95 10.30
C GLU A 54 -26.21 22.01 9.35
N GLN A 55 -25.73 23.12 9.90
CA GLN A 55 -25.14 24.24 9.15
C GLN A 55 -23.80 23.89 8.46
N GLN A 56 -23.17 22.77 8.84
CA GLN A 56 -21.90 22.30 8.29
C GLN A 56 -22.07 21.03 7.44
N GLN A 57 -23.29 20.50 7.34
CA GLN A 57 -23.53 19.33 6.51
C GLN A 57 -23.49 19.76 5.04
N PRO A 58 -22.62 19.15 4.21
CA PRO A 58 -22.59 19.45 2.79
C PRO A 58 -23.93 19.07 2.13
N ALA A 59 -24.34 19.80 1.10
CA ALA A 59 -25.60 19.52 0.42
C ALA A 59 -25.55 18.22 -0.38
N SER A 60 -24.34 17.77 -0.74
CA SER A 60 -24.08 16.51 -1.43
C SER A 60 -22.78 15.86 -0.95
N ARG A 61 -22.65 14.53 -1.12
CA ARG A 61 -21.39 13.83 -0.82
C ARG A 61 -20.21 14.35 -1.64
N ARG A 62 -20.46 14.84 -2.87
CA ARG A 62 -19.43 15.42 -3.74
C ARG A 62 -18.78 16.67 -3.14
N GLU A 63 -19.52 17.45 -2.35
CA GLU A 63 -18.98 18.62 -1.63
C GLU A 63 -18.07 18.25 -0.45
N THR A 64 -17.94 16.96 -0.13
CA THR A 64 -16.90 16.49 0.80
C THR A 64 -15.51 16.46 0.14
N LEU A 65 -15.44 16.51 -1.20
CA LEU A 65 -14.18 16.50 -1.93
C LEU A 65 -13.58 17.89 -2.07
N LEU A 66 -12.25 17.95 -2.06
CA LEU A 66 -11.54 19.15 -2.49
C LEU A 66 -11.81 19.41 -3.98
N PRO A 67 -12.06 20.66 -4.40
CA PRO A 67 -12.39 20.95 -5.80
C PRO A 67 -11.35 20.44 -6.81
N GLY A 68 -10.06 20.59 -6.50
CA GLY A 68 -8.98 20.08 -7.35
C GLY A 68 -8.96 18.55 -7.44
N PHE A 69 -9.29 17.87 -6.33
CA PHE A 69 -9.38 16.41 -6.31
C PHE A 69 -10.63 15.90 -7.03
N ALA A 70 -11.78 16.56 -6.87
CA ALA A 70 -12.98 16.24 -7.64
C ALA A 70 -12.73 16.37 -9.15
N HIS A 71 -12.07 17.45 -9.58
CA HIS A 71 -11.68 17.61 -10.98
C HIS A 71 -10.74 16.49 -11.45
N HIS A 72 -9.78 16.08 -10.61
CA HIS A 72 -8.90 14.97 -10.92
C HIS A 72 -9.67 13.65 -11.11
N LEU A 73 -10.60 13.33 -10.20
CA LEU A 73 -11.45 12.14 -10.32
C LEU A 73 -12.32 12.17 -11.58
N GLU A 74 -12.84 13.34 -11.97
CA GLU A 74 -13.62 13.52 -13.20
C GLU A 74 -12.76 13.27 -14.44
N MET A 75 -11.55 13.81 -14.48
CA MET A 75 -10.59 13.56 -15.57
C MET A 75 -10.25 12.07 -15.70
N THR A 76 -10.10 11.36 -14.57
CA THR A 76 -9.87 9.92 -14.54
C THR A 76 -11.12 9.15 -14.98
N ASP A 77 -12.32 9.56 -14.55
CA ASP A 77 -13.61 8.96 -14.95
C ASP A 77 -13.81 9.04 -16.48
N GLU A 78 -13.53 10.20 -17.07
CA GLU A 78 -13.65 10.43 -18.52
C GLU A 78 -12.70 9.56 -19.34
N ARG A 79 -11.53 9.22 -18.79
CA ARG A 79 -10.50 8.40 -19.45
C ARG A 79 -10.57 6.92 -19.06
N GLN A 80 -11.38 6.56 -18.08
CA GLN A 80 -11.41 5.21 -17.51
C GLN A 80 -11.67 4.16 -18.58
N SER A 81 -12.63 4.40 -19.48
CA SER A 81 -12.94 3.46 -20.58
C SER A 81 -11.76 3.26 -21.52
N ASP A 82 -10.95 4.30 -21.74
CA ASP A 82 -9.75 4.19 -22.57
C ASP A 82 -8.65 3.43 -21.83
N HIS A 83 -8.50 3.68 -20.52
CA HIS A 83 -7.55 2.99 -19.65
C HIS A 83 -7.86 1.52 -19.41
N GLN A 84 -9.14 1.15 -19.46
CA GLN A 84 -9.64 -0.21 -19.28
C GLN A 84 -10.06 -0.86 -20.61
N ALA A 85 -9.77 -0.23 -21.75
CA ALA A 85 -9.95 -0.84 -23.05
C ALA A 85 -8.87 -1.93 -23.23
N ASP A 86 -9.30 -3.18 -23.33
CA ASP A 86 -8.41 -4.28 -23.67
C ASP A 86 -7.92 -4.13 -25.12
N THR A 87 -6.81 -3.42 -25.28
CA THR A 87 -6.26 -3.05 -26.58
C THR A 87 -4.91 -3.73 -26.74
N PRO A 88 -4.73 -4.60 -27.76
CA PRO A 88 -3.43 -5.18 -28.06
C PRO A 88 -2.36 -4.09 -28.19
N GLY A 89 -1.23 -4.28 -27.49
CA GLY A 89 -0.17 -3.28 -27.44
C GLY A 89 -0.30 -2.24 -26.32
N ASN A 90 -1.34 -2.30 -25.48
CA ASN A 90 -1.45 -1.45 -24.31
C ASN A 90 -0.63 -2.01 -23.14
N ALA A 91 0.48 -1.35 -22.82
CA ALA A 91 1.37 -1.74 -21.72
C ALA A 91 0.66 -1.80 -20.35
N THR A 92 -0.51 -1.20 -20.16
CA THR A 92 -1.21 -1.26 -18.86
C THR A 92 -1.86 -2.61 -18.57
N CYS A 93 -2.12 -3.44 -19.58
CA CYS A 93 -2.77 -4.75 -19.43
C CYS A 93 -2.19 -5.87 -20.30
N ASP A 94 -1.29 -5.58 -21.25
CA ASP A 94 -0.58 -6.56 -22.08
C ASP A 94 0.87 -6.74 -21.62
N ALA A 95 1.27 -7.98 -21.34
CA ALA A 95 2.59 -8.29 -20.81
C ALA A 95 3.72 -8.03 -21.83
N GLY A 96 3.50 -8.27 -23.13
CA GLY A 96 4.51 -8.05 -24.15
C GLY A 96 4.82 -6.57 -24.32
N ALA A 97 3.78 -5.75 -24.47
CA ALA A 97 3.90 -4.30 -24.52
C ALA A 97 4.48 -3.72 -23.23
N ARG A 98 4.14 -4.30 -22.08
CA ARG A 98 4.74 -3.92 -20.80
C ARG A 98 6.25 -4.16 -20.78
N LEU A 99 6.72 -5.30 -21.28
CA LEU A 99 8.14 -5.61 -21.36
C LEU A 99 8.89 -4.66 -22.29
N GLU A 100 8.30 -4.30 -23.44
CA GLU A 100 8.89 -3.29 -24.34
C GLU A 100 9.05 -1.93 -23.64
N MET A 101 8.06 -1.52 -22.84
CA MET A 101 8.15 -0.32 -22.02
C MET A 101 9.26 -0.43 -20.96
N CYS A 102 9.30 -1.54 -20.22
CA CYS A 102 10.34 -1.80 -19.23
C CYS A 102 11.74 -1.77 -19.86
N ASP A 103 11.93 -2.37 -21.04
CA ASP A 103 13.21 -2.36 -21.77
C ASP A 103 13.60 -0.94 -22.21
N ALA A 104 12.64 -0.12 -22.64
CA ALA A 104 12.89 1.27 -23.04
C ALA A 104 13.30 2.15 -21.85
N GLU A 105 12.73 1.91 -20.67
CA GLU A 105 13.01 2.68 -19.45
C GLU A 105 14.11 2.07 -18.58
N GLY A 106 14.66 0.91 -18.97
CA GLY A 106 15.74 0.23 -18.25
C GLY A 106 15.31 -0.46 -16.96
N ILE A 107 14.08 -0.96 -16.90
CA ILE A 107 13.50 -1.69 -15.77
C ILE A 107 13.59 -3.20 -16.02
N ASP A 108 14.24 -3.93 -15.12
CA ASP A 108 14.44 -5.37 -15.28
C ASP A 108 13.28 -6.18 -14.71
N VAL A 109 12.72 -5.75 -13.58
CA VAL A 109 11.60 -6.41 -12.88
C VAL A 109 10.58 -5.39 -12.41
N GLN A 110 9.30 -5.71 -12.58
CA GLN A 110 8.18 -4.96 -12.01
C GLN A 110 7.31 -5.85 -11.13
N PHE A 111 6.98 -5.34 -9.95
CA PHE A 111 5.88 -5.83 -9.14
C PHE A 111 4.60 -5.13 -9.59
N LEU A 112 3.53 -5.90 -9.73
CA LEU A 112 2.29 -5.46 -10.35
C LEU A 112 1.12 -5.55 -9.35
N ASN A 113 0.70 -4.39 -8.87
CA ASN A 113 -0.46 -4.16 -8.01
C ASN A 113 -1.76 -4.02 -8.84
N PRO A 114 -2.94 -4.23 -8.22
CA PRO A 114 -4.23 -3.90 -8.81
C PRO A 114 -4.42 -2.38 -8.95
N SER A 115 -5.23 -1.92 -9.92
CA SER A 115 -5.72 -0.52 -9.97
C SER A 115 -7.23 -0.43 -9.69
N PHE A 116 -8.02 -1.24 -10.38
CA PHE A 116 -9.48 -1.20 -10.39
C PHE A 116 -10.14 -2.35 -9.61
N LEU A 117 -9.36 -3.26 -9.01
CA LEU A 117 -9.88 -4.30 -8.09
C LEU A 117 -10.83 -3.72 -7.02
N ALA A 118 -10.56 -2.50 -6.55
CA ALA A 118 -11.41 -1.81 -5.60
C ALA A 118 -12.86 -1.65 -6.07
N SER A 119 -13.09 -1.55 -7.39
CA SER A 119 -14.43 -1.51 -8.00
C SER A 119 -15.28 -2.68 -7.58
N SER A 120 -14.75 -3.90 -7.66
CA SER A 120 -15.47 -5.11 -7.31
C SER A 120 -15.79 -5.19 -5.81
N PHE A 121 -14.93 -4.64 -4.95
CA PHE A 121 -15.24 -4.53 -3.51
C PHE A 121 -16.37 -3.53 -3.24
N VAL A 122 -16.39 -2.40 -3.95
CA VAL A 122 -17.46 -1.40 -3.83
C VAL A 122 -18.78 -1.95 -4.34
N GLN A 123 -18.78 -2.67 -5.48
CA GLN A 123 -19.96 -3.39 -5.99
C GLN A 123 -20.47 -4.41 -4.97
N ALA A 124 -19.58 -5.25 -4.43
CA ALA A 124 -19.92 -6.23 -3.42
C ALA A 124 -20.52 -5.57 -2.17
N ALA A 125 -19.97 -4.43 -1.74
CA ALA A 125 -20.51 -3.65 -0.63
C ALA A 125 -21.92 -3.09 -0.94
N ARG A 126 -22.15 -2.53 -2.14
CA ARG A 126 -23.46 -2.04 -2.59
C ARG A 126 -24.50 -3.17 -2.65
N ALA A 127 -24.07 -4.36 -3.09
CA ALA A 127 -24.88 -5.57 -3.08
C ALA A 127 -25.07 -6.20 -1.68
N LYS A 128 -24.44 -5.63 -0.63
CA LYS A 128 -24.40 -6.19 0.74
C LYS A 128 -23.81 -7.61 0.80
N ARG A 129 -22.90 -7.91 -0.13
CA ARG A 129 -22.21 -9.19 -0.31
C ARG A 129 -20.72 -9.09 0.01
N HIS A 130 -20.40 -8.55 1.19
CA HIS A 130 -19.01 -8.46 1.67
C HIS A 130 -18.32 -9.83 1.77
N ASP A 131 -19.09 -10.91 1.87
CA ASP A 131 -18.63 -12.30 1.84
C ASP A 131 -17.94 -12.68 0.52
N LEU A 132 -18.12 -11.90 -0.55
CA LEU A 132 -17.49 -12.15 -1.85
C LEU A 132 -16.05 -11.65 -1.94
N ALA A 133 -15.56 -10.89 -0.96
CA ALA A 133 -14.21 -10.32 -1.01
C ALA A 133 -13.09 -11.36 -1.23
N PRO A 134 -13.09 -12.54 -0.56
CA PRO A 134 -12.12 -13.60 -0.86
C PRO A 134 -12.17 -14.09 -2.31
N ARG A 135 -13.37 -14.28 -2.86
CA ARG A 135 -13.57 -14.76 -4.25
C ARG A 135 -13.08 -13.73 -5.26
N ILE A 136 -13.38 -12.45 -5.03
CA ILE A 136 -12.90 -11.34 -5.87
C ILE A 136 -11.36 -11.30 -5.90
N LYS A 137 -10.70 -11.40 -4.72
CA LYS A 137 -9.24 -11.44 -4.64
C LYS A 137 -8.65 -12.63 -5.37
N HIS A 138 -9.27 -13.81 -5.22
CA HIS A 138 -8.85 -15.00 -5.94
C HIS A 138 -8.97 -14.84 -7.47
N CYS A 139 -10.07 -14.26 -7.97
CA CYS A 139 -10.24 -13.96 -9.38
C CYS A 139 -9.16 -13.00 -9.89
N TRP A 140 -8.80 -11.97 -9.12
CA TRP A 140 -7.72 -11.06 -9.49
C TRP A 140 -6.38 -11.79 -9.58
N ASN A 141 -6.05 -12.63 -8.60
CA ASN A 141 -4.82 -13.43 -8.62
C ASN A 141 -4.75 -14.36 -9.83
N GLN A 142 -5.89 -14.94 -10.24
CA GLN A 142 -5.97 -15.77 -11.44
C GLN A 142 -5.76 -14.94 -12.70
N TRP A 143 -6.49 -13.82 -12.84
CA TRP A 143 -6.40 -12.93 -13.99
C TRP A 143 -4.99 -12.38 -14.17
N ALA A 144 -4.42 -11.77 -13.13
CA ALA A 144 -3.09 -11.16 -13.19
C ALA A 144 -2.02 -12.21 -13.56
N MET A 145 -2.15 -13.43 -13.04
CA MET A 145 -1.26 -14.53 -13.43
C MET A 145 -1.46 -14.96 -14.88
N GLN A 146 -2.69 -15.03 -15.40
CA GLN A 146 -2.94 -15.34 -16.82
C GLN A 146 -2.27 -14.33 -17.75
N VAL A 147 -2.29 -13.04 -17.37
CA VAL A 147 -1.64 -11.96 -18.13
C VAL A 147 -0.12 -12.16 -18.20
N VAL A 148 0.52 -12.56 -17.09
CA VAL A 148 1.98 -12.52 -16.95
C VAL A 148 2.69 -13.89 -16.92
N GLN A 149 1.96 -15.01 -17.02
CA GLN A 149 2.47 -16.37 -16.78
C GLN A 149 3.77 -16.74 -17.51
N ASP A 150 3.97 -16.22 -18.73
CA ASP A 150 5.15 -16.51 -19.56
C ASP A 150 6.35 -15.59 -19.25
N HIS A 151 6.19 -14.65 -18.31
CA HIS A 151 7.12 -13.55 -18.03
C HIS A 151 7.32 -13.29 -16.52
N VAL A 152 7.02 -14.28 -15.66
CA VAL A 152 7.07 -14.15 -14.19
C VAL A 152 8.48 -13.95 -13.61
N ASP A 153 9.53 -14.02 -14.45
CA ASP A 153 10.90 -13.64 -14.11
C ASP A 153 11.12 -12.11 -14.16
N ARG A 154 10.23 -11.38 -14.83
CA ARG A 154 10.25 -9.91 -14.98
C ARG A 154 8.98 -9.22 -14.50
N LEU A 155 7.81 -9.82 -14.62
CA LEU A 155 6.53 -9.23 -14.24
C LEU A 155 5.88 -10.06 -13.12
N ILE A 156 5.86 -9.53 -11.90
CA ILE A 156 5.52 -10.26 -10.69
C ILE A 156 4.21 -9.71 -10.11
N PRO A 157 3.08 -10.42 -10.20
CA PRO A 157 1.84 -9.95 -9.61
C PRO A 157 1.89 -10.02 -8.08
N VAL A 158 1.41 -8.96 -7.42
CA VAL A 158 1.32 -8.87 -5.95
C VAL A 158 0.07 -9.62 -5.48
N THR A 159 0.27 -10.75 -4.81
CA THR A 159 -0.82 -11.65 -4.41
C THR A 159 -1.82 -10.98 -3.48
N GLN A 160 -3.09 -10.95 -3.87
CA GLN A 160 -4.17 -10.41 -3.06
C GLN A 160 -4.70 -11.49 -2.09
N ILE A 161 -4.70 -11.21 -0.79
CA ILE A 161 -5.15 -12.14 0.26
C ILE A 161 -6.22 -11.52 1.15
N ASP A 162 -7.06 -12.35 1.79
CA ASP A 162 -7.99 -11.90 2.84
C ASP A 162 -7.52 -12.34 4.22
N LEU A 163 -7.14 -11.36 5.04
CA LEU A 163 -6.68 -11.59 6.41
C LEU A 163 -7.81 -12.02 7.37
N ASN A 164 -9.08 -11.95 6.96
CA ASN A 164 -10.17 -12.53 7.77
C ASN A 164 -10.15 -14.06 7.79
N ASP A 165 -9.43 -14.71 6.87
CA ASP A 165 -9.22 -16.16 6.81
C ASP A 165 -7.73 -16.46 6.58
N VAL A 166 -6.94 -16.44 7.66
CA VAL A 166 -5.48 -16.65 7.63
C VAL A 166 -5.10 -17.99 6.97
N PRO A 167 -5.76 -19.14 7.26
CA PRO A 167 -5.49 -20.38 6.54
C PRO A 167 -5.70 -20.26 5.02
N ALA A 168 -6.79 -19.62 4.58
CA ALA A 168 -7.02 -19.41 3.15
C ALA A 168 -5.98 -18.47 2.53
N ALA A 169 -5.59 -17.40 3.23
CA ALA A 169 -4.53 -16.50 2.81
C ALA A 169 -3.20 -17.21 2.59
N VAL A 170 -2.76 -18.04 3.55
CA VAL A 170 -1.51 -18.82 3.44
C VAL A 170 -1.56 -19.81 2.28
N ASN A 171 -2.71 -20.47 2.06
CA ASN A 171 -2.90 -21.36 0.91
C ASN A 171 -2.77 -20.61 -0.42
N GLU A 172 -3.36 -19.42 -0.51
CA GLU A 172 -3.29 -18.60 -1.72
C GLU A 172 -1.88 -18.05 -1.97
N MET A 173 -1.17 -17.59 -0.93
CA MET A 173 0.25 -17.23 -0.99
C MET A 173 1.09 -18.40 -1.51
N THR A 174 0.88 -19.59 -0.96
CA THR A 174 1.60 -20.81 -1.37
C THR A 174 1.33 -21.15 -2.83
N ARG A 175 0.08 -21.01 -3.29
CA ARG A 175 -0.30 -21.24 -4.70
C ARG A 175 0.38 -20.23 -5.61
N MET A 176 0.29 -18.94 -5.29
CA MET A 176 0.85 -17.87 -6.13
C MET A 176 2.38 -17.88 -6.13
N ARG A 177 3.02 -18.25 -5.01
CA ARG A 177 4.47 -18.45 -4.94
C ARG A 177 4.97 -19.52 -5.90
N LYS A 178 4.22 -20.62 -6.05
CA LYS A 178 4.53 -21.70 -7.03
C LYS A 178 4.37 -21.24 -8.47
N LEU A 179 3.50 -20.27 -8.71
CA LEU A 179 3.25 -19.69 -10.02
C LEU A 179 4.18 -18.52 -10.37
N GLY A 180 5.02 -18.08 -9.43
CA GLY A 180 6.05 -17.08 -9.70
C GLY A 180 5.92 -15.78 -8.90
N SER A 181 4.80 -15.54 -8.20
CA SER A 181 4.69 -14.37 -7.32
C SER A 181 5.76 -14.35 -6.23
N ARG A 182 6.16 -13.15 -5.79
CA ARG A 182 7.16 -12.91 -4.73
C ARG A 182 6.66 -11.96 -3.65
N ALA A 183 5.42 -11.51 -3.73
CA ALA A 183 4.85 -10.62 -2.73
C ALA A 183 3.35 -10.81 -2.58
N PHE A 184 2.82 -10.31 -1.48
CA PHE A 184 1.39 -10.31 -1.17
C PHE A 184 0.97 -9.02 -0.48
N ALA A 185 -0.26 -8.59 -0.72
CA ALA A 185 -0.80 -7.37 -0.16
C ALA A 185 -1.31 -7.56 1.27
N ILE A 186 -0.94 -6.64 2.15
CA ILE A 186 -1.48 -6.47 3.51
C ILE A 186 -2.11 -5.08 3.65
N GLY A 187 -3.01 -4.93 4.62
CA GLY A 187 -3.57 -3.63 4.97
C GLY A 187 -2.75 -2.89 6.01
N GLU A 188 -2.85 -1.57 6.03
CA GLU A 188 -2.19 -0.66 6.99
C GLU A 188 -3.01 -0.46 8.29
N SER A 189 -3.97 -1.33 8.56
CA SER A 189 -4.96 -1.14 9.62
C SER A 189 -5.34 -2.46 10.27
N PRO A 190 -5.86 -2.41 11.52
CA PRO A 190 -6.41 -3.59 12.18
C PRO A 190 -7.44 -4.34 11.31
N VAL A 191 -7.37 -5.67 11.35
CA VAL A 191 -8.22 -6.58 10.58
C VAL A 191 -9.52 -6.83 11.37
N GLY A 192 -10.64 -6.37 10.82
CA GLY A 192 -11.95 -6.44 11.45
C GLY A 192 -12.77 -7.65 11.03
N VAL A 193 -12.89 -8.64 11.93
CA VAL A 193 -13.77 -9.81 11.77
C VAL A 193 -15.22 -9.35 11.82
N ARG A 194 -15.93 -9.29 10.69
CA ARG A 194 -17.39 -9.19 10.72
C ARG A 194 -17.93 -10.56 11.10
N SER A 195 -18.56 -10.68 12.28
CA SER A 195 -19.31 -11.89 12.60
C SER A 195 -20.38 -12.12 11.52
N ALA A 196 -20.59 -13.38 11.10
CA ALA A 196 -21.72 -13.77 10.26
C ALA A 196 -23.09 -13.36 10.85
N THR A 197 -23.14 -13.05 12.16
CA THR A 197 -24.32 -12.56 12.89
C THR A 197 -24.40 -11.04 13.02
N GLY A 198 -23.49 -10.28 12.43
CA GLY A 198 -23.53 -8.82 12.42
C GLY A 198 -23.15 -8.14 13.75
N SER A 199 -22.60 -8.87 14.72
CA SER A 199 -21.98 -8.23 15.89
C SER A 199 -20.63 -7.62 15.50
N ASN A 200 -20.45 -6.34 15.85
CA ASN A 200 -19.17 -5.63 15.72
C ASN A 200 -18.14 -6.30 16.65
N LEU A 201 -17.40 -7.30 16.17
CA LEU A 201 -16.22 -7.79 16.88
C LEU A 201 -15.13 -6.71 16.81
N LEU A 202 -14.40 -6.53 17.90
CA LEU A 202 -13.23 -5.68 17.95
C LEU A 202 -12.22 -6.16 16.90
N ALA A 203 -11.77 -5.25 16.03
CA ALA A 203 -10.73 -5.56 15.06
C ALA A 203 -9.43 -5.96 15.76
N ARG A 204 -8.68 -6.88 15.15
CA ARG A 204 -7.38 -7.33 15.66
C ARG A 204 -6.27 -6.55 14.99
N SER A 205 -5.25 -6.16 15.74
CA SER A 205 -3.99 -5.72 15.13
C SER A 205 -3.47 -6.81 14.19
N ILE A 206 -2.87 -6.45 13.06
CA ILE A 206 -2.23 -7.42 12.14
C ILE A 206 -1.05 -8.16 12.79
N THR A 207 -0.58 -7.65 13.92
CA THR A 207 0.45 -8.26 14.79
C THR A 207 -0.10 -9.16 15.89
N HIS A 208 -1.43 -9.34 15.96
CA HIS A 208 -2.05 -10.26 16.90
C HIS A 208 -1.58 -11.70 16.63
N PRO A 209 -1.40 -12.57 17.65
CA PRO A 209 -0.91 -13.94 17.48
C PRO A 209 -1.68 -14.80 16.46
N ASP A 210 -2.97 -14.53 16.25
CA ASP A 210 -3.79 -15.17 15.21
C ASP A 210 -3.22 -14.99 13.79
N PHE A 211 -2.42 -13.95 13.55
CA PHE A 211 -1.73 -13.68 12.27
C PHE A 211 -0.30 -14.22 12.24
N GLU A 212 0.23 -14.80 13.31
CA GLU A 212 1.58 -15.41 13.32
C GLU A 212 1.77 -16.43 12.17
N PRO A 213 0.80 -17.30 11.83
CA PRO A 213 0.96 -18.22 10.70
C PRO A 213 1.16 -17.51 9.34
N LEU A 214 0.64 -16.28 9.18
CA LEU A 214 0.85 -15.48 7.97
C LEU A 214 2.34 -15.08 7.86
N TRP A 215 2.92 -14.58 8.96
CA TRP A 215 4.29 -14.10 8.99
C TRP A 215 5.29 -15.25 8.83
N SER A 216 5.05 -16.38 9.49
CA SER A 216 5.83 -17.61 9.25
C SER A 216 5.78 -18.04 7.78
N ALA A 217 4.58 -18.05 7.18
CA ALA A 217 4.43 -18.42 5.77
C ALA A 217 5.13 -17.44 4.83
N ALA A 218 5.06 -16.14 5.09
CA ALA A 218 5.78 -15.13 4.30
C ALA A 218 7.28 -15.36 4.32
N GLU A 219 7.85 -15.63 5.50
CA GLU A 219 9.27 -15.94 5.67
C GLU A 219 9.67 -17.25 4.98
N ASP A 220 8.91 -18.33 5.19
CA ASP A 220 9.16 -19.64 4.60
C ASP A 220 9.06 -19.65 3.06
N LEU A 221 8.13 -18.88 2.52
CA LEU A 221 7.92 -18.73 1.07
C LEU A 221 8.91 -17.74 0.43
N GLY A 222 9.59 -16.91 1.23
CA GLY A 222 10.41 -15.80 0.76
C GLY A 222 9.56 -14.79 -0.02
N MET A 223 8.43 -14.38 0.55
CA MET A 223 7.54 -13.37 -0.05
C MET A 223 7.54 -12.08 0.77
N ALA A 224 7.63 -10.93 0.08
CA ALA A 224 7.47 -9.63 0.71
C ALA A 224 6.00 -9.35 1.05
N ALA A 225 5.77 -8.76 2.22
CA ALA A 225 4.48 -8.21 2.61
C ALA A 225 4.41 -6.75 2.16
N ILE A 226 3.49 -6.43 1.24
CA ILE A 226 3.33 -5.10 0.66
C ILE A 226 2.15 -4.39 1.32
N ALA A 227 2.41 -3.24 1.94
CA ALA A 227 1.39 -2.34 2.44
C ALA A 227 1.30 -1.13 1.51
N HIS A 228 0.32 -1.18 0.61
CA HIS A 228 0.06 -0.14 -0.39
C HIS A 228 -1.00 0.86 0.12
N VAL A 229 -1.02 2.08 -0.41
CA VAL A 229 -2.07 3.06 -0.11
C VAL A 229 -3.48 2.50 -0.43
N GLY A 230 -4.51 3.09 0.19
CA GLY A 230 -5.91 2.82 -0.12
C GLY A 230 -6.58 1.72 0.73
N PHE A 231 -5.83 0.95 1.52
CA PHE A 231 -6.39 -0.12 2.36
C PHE A 231 -6.74 0.29 3.80
N GLY A 232 -6.43 1.52 4.22
CA GLY A 232 -6.80 2.08 5.54
C GLY A 232 -8.24 2.61 5.59
N ARG A 233 -9.03 2.24 6.61
CA ARG A 233 -10.49 2.49 6.63
C ARG A 233 -10.96 3.76 7.37
N GLU A 234 -10.17 4.32 8.29
CA GLU A 234 -10.39 5.63 8.91
C GLU A 234 -9.03 6.17 9.36
N ARG A 235 -8.57 7.28 8.76
CA ARG A 235 -7.19 7.75 9.00
C ARG A 235 -7.09 8.78 10.14
N ILE A 236 -8.14 9.56 10.36
CA ILE A 236 -8.21 10.60 11.39
C ILE A 236 -9.61 10.67 12.02
N GLN A 237 -9.67 11.15 13.26
CA GLN A 237 -10.93 11.29 13.99
C GLN A 237 -11.86 12.30 13.28
N PHE A 238 -13.09 11.88 12.99
CA PHE A 238 -14.00 12.69 12.17
C PHE A 238 -14.37 14.05 12.79
N GLY A 239 -14.18 14.25 14.09
CA GLY A 239 -14.40 15.53 14.76
C GLY A 239 -13.51 16.67 14.27
N TRP A 240 -12.40 16.39 13.55
CA TRP A 240 -11.66 17.43 12.82
C TRP A 240 -12.51 18.17 11.76
N ALA A 241 -13.59 17.54 11.28
CA ALA A 241 -14.58 18.19 10.41
C ALA A 241 -15.50 19.18 11.16
N ASN A 242 -15.66 19.06 12.48
CA ASN A 242 -16.47 19.96 13.29
C ASN A 242 -15.63 21.17 13.75
N ASN A 243 -15.24 22.01 12.79
CA ASN A 243 -14.37 23.17 13.01
C ASN A 243 -15.09 24.54 12.89
N GLY A 244 -16.43 24.54 12.78
CA GLY A 244 -17.23 25.74 12.54
C GLY A 244 -17.19 26.30 11.11
N GLY A 245 -16.51 25.62 10.17
CA GLY A 245 -16.45 25.99 8.76
C GLY A 245 -17.74 25.68 7.99
N SER A 246 -17.89 26.29 6.81
CA SER A 246 -19.03 26.11 5.90
C SER A 246 -18.91 24.91 4.96
N ASP A 247 -17.77 24.21 4.96
CA ASP A 247 -17.49 23.04 4.15
C ASP A 247 -16.48 22.10 4.83
N LEU A 248 -16.15 20.98 4.17
CA LEU A 248 -15.25 19.94 4.70
C LEU A 248 -13.80 20.06 4.23
N SER A 249 -13.41 21.16 3.57
CA SER A 249 -12.10 21.28 2.92
C SER A 249 -10.94 21.06 3.88
N THR A 250 -11.04 21.54 5.12
CA THR A 250 -9.99 21.31 6.14
C THR A 250 -9.86 19.83 6.48
N TYR A 251 -10.97 19.14 6.72
CA TYR A 251 -10.96 17.71 7.01
C TYR A 251 -10.40 16.90 5.83
N SER A 252 -10.81 17.25 4.61
CA SER A 252 -10.35 16.58 3.39
C SER A 252 -8.87 16.82 3.12
N LEU A 253 -8.34 18.03 3.38
CA LEU A 253 -6.90 18.31 3.32
C LEU A 253 -6.13 17.48 4.36
N LEU A 254 -6.60 17.41 5.60
CA LEU A 254 -5.98 16.57 6.62
C LEU A 254 -5.99 15.10 6.20
N SER A 255 -7.11 14.62 5.67
CA SER A 255 -7.30 13.22 5.27
C SER A 255 -6.51 12.82 4.03
N LEU A 256 -6.26 13.73 3.10
CA LEU A 256 -5.56 13.45 1.83
C LEU A 256 -4.07 13.79 1.87
N ALA A 257 -3.67 14.86 2.59
CA ALA A 257 -2.28 15.32 2.57
C ALA A 257 -1.43 14.80 3.73
N ILE A 258 -2.03 14.55 4.90
CA ILE A 258 -1.29 14.20 6.12
C ILE A 258 -1.60 12.77 6.56
N ALA A 259 -2.88 12.46 6.65
CA ALA A 259 -3.36 11.21 7.23
C ALA A 259 -2.85 9.93 6.54
N PRO A 260 -2.57 9.90 5.21
CA PRO A 260 -2.04 8.69 4.57
C PRO A 260 -0.76 8.21 5.23
N GLN A 261 0.13 9.12 5.63
CA GLN A 261 1.42 8.81 6.23
C GLN A 261 1.33 8.28 7.68
N LEU A 262 0.16 8.38 8.35
CA LEU A 262 -0.01 7.94 9.74
C LEU A 262 -0.16 6.41 9.85
N SER A 263 -0.91 5.81 8.94
CA SER A 263 -1.18 4.38 8.90
C SER A 263 0.10 3.51 8.77
N PRO A 264 1.06 3.80 7.88
CA PRO A 264 2.27 2.99 7.79
C PRO A 264 3.13 3.15 9.06
N GLN A 265 3.17 4.33 9.67
CA GLN A 265 3.89 4.53 10.94
C GLN A 265 3.32 3.66 12.07
N LEU A 266 1.99 3.56 12.18
CA LEU A 266 1.32 2.69 13.15
C LEU A 266 1.57 1.21 12.86
N LEU A 267 1.51 0.80 11.60
CA LEU A 267 1.81 -0.57 11.16
C LEU A 267 3.25 -0.96 11.55
N LEU A 268 4.22 -0.15 11.16
CA LEU A 268 5.64 -0.40 11.44
C LEU A 268 5.94 -0.39 12.93
N GLY A 269 5.37 0.55 13.67
CA GLY A 269 5.46 0.59 15.13
C GLY A 269 4.89 -0.69 15.78
N ALA A 270 3.73 -1.16 15.33
CA ALA A 270 3.13 -2.39 15.84
C ALA A 270 4.01 -3.62 15.52
N LEU A 271 4.49 -3.76 14.28
CA LEU A 271 5.35 -4.86 13.85
C LEU A 271 6.61 -4.98 14.71
N VAL A 272 7.19 -3.83 15.08
CA VAL A 272 8.34 -3.76 15.98
C VAL A 272 7.92 -4.06 17.42
N PHE A 273 6.96 -3.32 17.99
CA PHE A 273 6.67 -3.39 19.43
C PHE A 273 6.07 -4.72 19.85
N ASP A 274 5.29 -5.37 19.00
CA ASP A 274 4.78 -6.72 19.24
C ASP A 274 5.81 -7.81 18.87
N GLY A 275 7.01 -7.43 18.42
CA GLY A 275 8.14 -8.33 18.19
C GLY A 275 7.98 -9.25 16.98
N VAL A 276 7.13 -8.91 16.00
CA VAL A 276 6.97 -9.68 14.76
C VAL A 276 8.29 -9.71 14.00
N LEU A 277 8.96 -8.57 13.86
CA LEU A 277 10.25 -8.48 13.16
C LEU A 277 11.37 -9.23 13.88
N GLU A 278 11.33 -9.35 15.21
CA GLU A 278 12.26 -10.19 15.97
C GLU A 278 12.03 -11.68 15.72
N ARG A 279 10.77 -12.12 15.74
CA ARG A 279 10.43 -13.55 15.52
C ARG A 279 10.64 -14.01 14.08
N HIS A 280 10.52 -13.10 13.12
CA HIS A 280 10.69 -13.36 11.69
C HIS A 280 11.81 -12.49 11.11
N PRO A 281 13.09 -12.76 11.41
CA PRO A 281 14.20 -11.88 11.05
C PRO A 281 14.46 -11.75 9.55
N LYS A 282 13.89 -12.62 8.71
CA LYS A 282 13.97 -12.54 7.24
C LYS A 282 12.68 -12.05 6.59
N LEU A 283 11.65 -11.71 7.36
CA LEU A 283 10.45 -11.07 6.83
C LEU A 283 10.84 -9.75 6.16
N THR A 284 10.36 -9.52 4.94
CA THR A 284 10.50 -8.26 4.22
C THR A 284 9.14 -7.57 4.16
N VAL A 285 9.09 -6.30 4.53
CA VAL A 285 7.90 -5.45 4.45
C VAL A 285 8.19 -4.27 3.54
N ILE A 286 7.31 -4.00 2.58
CA ILE A 286 7.46 -2.88 1.66
C ILE A 286 6.25 -1.96 1.86
N ILE A 287 6.52 -0.66 2.01
CA ILE A 287 5.49 0.37 2.09
C ILE A 287 5.45 1.11 0.76
N GLU A 288 4.30 1.11 0.10
CA GLU A 288 4.12 1.62 -1.26
C GLU A 288 3.16 2.81 -1.30
N GLU A 289 3.50 3.81 -2.11
CA GLU A 289 2.66 4.97 -2.45
C GLU A 289 2.25 5.87 -1.24
N LEU A 290 3.08 5.91 -0.20
CA LEU A 290 2.80 6.64 1.06
C LEU A 290 3.87 7.68 1.42
N GLY A 291 4.78 7.94 0.49
CA GLY A 291 5.90 8.86 0.63
C GLY A 291 6.97 8.41 1.63
N ILE A 292 8.08 9.14 1.67
CA ILE A 292 9.28 8.82 2.46
C ILE A 292 9.63 9.87 3.52
N SER A 293 9.00 11.05 3.49
CA SER A 293 9.37 12.17 4.37
C SER A 293 9.14 11.91 5.86
N TRP A 294 8.22 11.01 6.22
CA TRP A 294 7.90 10.66 7.61
C TRP A 294 8.91 9.67 8.22
N LEU A 295 9.66 8.93 7.39
CA LEU A 295 10.48 7.81 7.83
C LEU A 295 11.59 8.21 8.83
N PRO A 296 12.41 9.26 8.59
CA PRO A 296 13.47 9.63 9.53
C PRO A 296 12.92 10.06 10.91
N HIS A 297 11.77 10.73 10.91
CA HIS A 297 11.07 11.09 12.14
C HIS A 297 10.62 9.84 12.90
N LEU A 298 10.00 8.87 12.23
CA LEU A 298 9.56 7.63 12.85
C LEU A 298 10.73 6.88 13.53
N LEU A 299 11.85 6.69 12.82
CA LEU A 299 13.03 5.99 13.37
C LEU A 299 13.51 6.65 14.66
N THR A 300 13.57 7.98 14.66
CA THR A 300 13.99 8.77 15.83
C THR A 300 13.02 8.62 17.00
N VAL A 301 11.70 8.74 16.73
CA VAL A 301 10.68 8.71 17.78
C VAL A 301 10.57 7.32 18.41
N LEU A 302 10.64 6.25 17.62
CA LEU A 302 10.56 4.89 18.16
C LEU A 302 11.76 4.56 19.06
N ASP A 303 12.98 4.89 18.63
CA ASP A 303 14.19 4.66 19.43
C ASP A 303 14.21 5.49 20.71
N SER A 304 13.89 6.79 20.63
CA SER A 304 13.80 7.64 21.82
C SER A 304 12.71 7.17 22.77
N ALA A 305 11.59 6.64 22.25
CA ALA A 305 10.51 6.15 23.10
C ALA A 305 10.92 4.95 23.97
N VAL A 306 11.94 4.19 23.56
CA VAL A 306 12.46 3.04 24.29
C VAL A 306 13.85 3.28 24.91
N GLY A 307 14.34 4.53 24.90
CA GLY A 307 15.62 4.91 25.50
C GLY A 307 16.83 4.35 24.76
N ARG A 308 16.72 4.21 23.43
CA ARG A 308 17.75 3.66 22.54
C ARG A 308 18.21 4.65 21.49
N SER A 309 17.82 5.92 21.58
CA SER A 309 18.27 6.91 20.60
C SER A 309 19.71 7.32 20.85
N GLN A 310 20.43 7.63 19.78
CA GLN A 310 21.82 8.06 19.86
C GLN A 310 21.97 9.44 20.52
N ASN A 311 20.90 10.23 20.59
CA ASN A 311 20.90 11.64 21.04
C ASN A 311 20.00 11.89 22.27
N ASP A 312 19.94 10.98 23.23
CA ASP A 312 19.12 11.15 24.45
C ASP A 312 19.74 12.10 25.49
N GLN A 313 20.96 12.60 25.24
CA GLN A 313 21.59 13.65 26.02
C GLN A 313 21.26 15.03 25.44
N LEU A 314 20.59 15.84 26.24
CA LEU A 314 20.37 17.25 25.92
C LEU A 314 21.69 18.03 25.94
N SER A 315 21.70 19.21 25.31
CA SER A 315 22.86 20.11 25.30
C SER A 315 23.30 20.57 26.70
N ASP A 316 22.44 20.42 27.71
CA ASP A 316 22.74 20.70 29.13
C ASP A 316 23.27 19.49 29.91
N GLY A 317 23.49 18.35 29.23
CA GLY A 317 24.00 17.11 29.81
C GLY A 317 22.97 16.27 30.55
N GLN A 318 21.68 16.67 30.58
CA GLN A 318 20.63 15.86 31.21
C GLN A 318 20.12 14.76 30.29
N VAL A 319 19.84 13.60 30.88
CA VAL A 319 19.16 12.48 30.24
C VAL A 319 17.67 12.58 30.53
N ARG A 320 16.84 12.53 29.48
CA ARG A 320 15.38 12.42 29.68
C ARG A 320 14.99 10.95 29.86
N PRO A 321 14.04 10.63 30.75
CA PRO A 321 13.51 9.28 30.85
C PRO A 321 12.78 8.91 29.56
N ASP A 322 12.96 7.68 29.11
CA ASP A 322 12.22 7.12 28.00
C ASP A 322 10.76 6.81 28.38
N TYR A 323 9.91 6.58 27.38
CA TYR A 323 8.49 6.32 27.59
C TYR A 323 8.19 4.87 27.98
N ALA A 324 8.96 3.91 27.45
CA ALA A 324 8.64 2.50 27.55
C ALA A 324 9.10 1.86 28.88
N GLY A 325 10.22 2.31 29.45
CA GLY A 325 10.90 1.68 30.57
C GLY A 325 11.03 0.17 30.36
N ALA A 326 10.53 -0.61 31.32
CA ALA A 326 10.58 -2.08 31.27
C ALA A 326 9.53 -2.74 30.34
N ALA A 327 8.71 -1.95 29.64
CA ALA A 327 7.74 -2.46 28.67
C ALA A 327 8.41 -2.92 27.37
N TYR A 328 9.50 -2.26 26.95
CA TYR A 328 10.27 -2.70 25.79
C TYR A 328 11.38 -3.67 26.21
N ARG A 329 11.34 -4.89 25.67
CA ARG A 329 12.23 -5.99 26.08
C ARG A 329 12.97 -6.66 24.94
N LEU A 330 12.78 -6.17 23.72
CA LEU A 330 13.43 -6.73 22.54
C LEU A 330 14.92 -6.38 22.54
N PRO A 331 15.77 -7.24 21.95
CA PRO A 331 17.22 -7.07 22.00
C PRO A 331 17.74 -5.87 21.20
N LEU A 332 17.14 -5.57 20.05
CA LEU A 332 17.56 -4.47 19.20
C LEU A 332 16.72 -3.21 19.47
N ALA A 333 17.22 -2.06 19.06
CA ALA A 333 16.43 -0.85 18.97
C ALA A 333 15.35 -0.99 17.87
N PRO A 334 14.20 -0.31 17.99
CA PRO A 334 13.18 -0.28 16.96
C PRO A 334 13.69 0.01 15.55
N SER A 335 14.56 1.00 15.41
CA SER A 335 15.11 1.38 14.11
C SER A 335 16.03 0.31 13.51
N GLU A 336 16.72 -0.50 14.32
CA GLU A 336 17.54 -1.61 13.83
C GLU A 336 16.68 -2.71 13.20
N TYR A 337 15.50 -3.00 13.77
CA TYR A 337 14.53 -3.90 13.15
C TYR A 337 14.00 -3.37 11.82
N LEU A 338 13.62 -2.10 11.79
CA LEU A 338 13.07 -1.47 10.59
C LEU A 338 14.11 -1.43 9.47
N ARG A 339 15.34 -0.98 9.75
CA ARG A 339 16.43 -0.95 8.77
C ARG A 339 16.78 -2.32 8.19
N ARG A 340 16.59 -3.39 8.97
CA ARG A 340 16.88 -4.76 8.53
C ARG A 340 15.85 -5.30 7.54
N GLN A 341 14.59 -4.86 7.63
CA GLN A 341 13.45 -5.62 7.09
C GLN A 341 12.45 -4.78 6.31
N VAL A 342 12.57 -3.46 6.32
CA VAL A 342 11.57 -2.55 5.76
C VAL A 342 12.15 -1.70 4.66
N SER A 343 11.46 -1.69 3.52
CA SER A 343 11.71 -0.79 2.40
C SER A 343 10.49 0.10 2.16
N VAL A 344 10.72 1.34 1.71
CA VAL A 344 9.68 2.35 1.51
C VAL A 344 9.89 3.02 0.16
N THR A 345 8.83 3.14 -0.62
CA THR A 345 8.88 3.78 -1.94
C THR A 345 8.60 5.28 -1.87
N PRO A 346 9.29 6.10 -2.67
CA PRO A 346 9.01 7.53 -2.78
C PRO A 346 7.80 7.79 -3.68
N LEU A 347 7.17 8.96 -3.51
CA LEU A 347 6.27 9.51 -4.53
C LEU A 347 7.11 10.23 -5.59
N VAL A 348 7.60 9.49 -6.60
CA VAL A 348 8.65 9.94 -7.53
C VAL A 348 8.38 11.27 -8.23
N ALA A 349 7.11 11.59 -8.53
CA ALA A 349 6.74 12.83 -9.20
C ALA A 349 6.69 14.06 -8.27
N THR A 350 6.55 13.86 -6.96
CA THR A 350 6.22 14.96 -6.02
C THR A 350 7.17 15.08 -4.83
N GLU A 351 8.04 14.09 -4.59
CA GLU A 351 8.86 14.03 -3.40
C GLU A 351 10.37 14.04 -3.70
N PRO A 352 11.17 14.85 -2.98
CA PRO A 352 12.62 14.81 -3.07
C PRO A 352 13.19 13.60 -2.32
N LEU A 353 14.07 12.83 -2.95
CA LEU A 353 14.68 11.63 -2.35
C LEU A 353 15.70 11.95 -1.26
N ARG A 354 16.53 12.98 -1.46
CA ARG A 354 17.75 13.21 -0.66
C ARG A 354 17.55 13.37 0.84
N PRO A 355 16.59 14.19 1.31
CA PRO A 355 16.42 14.40 2.75
C PRO A 355 16.21 13.11 3.55
N THR A 356 15.53 12.13 2.97
CA THR A 356 15.34 10.81 3.61
C THR A 356 16.45 9.84 3.24
N LEU A 357 16.88 9.80 1.98
CA LEU A 357 17.91 8.88 1.50
C LEU A 357 19.23 9.06 2.25
N ASP A 358 19.60 10.29 2.60
CA ASP A 358 20.86 10.55 3.32
C ASP A 358 20.80 10.05 4.79
N LEU A 359 19.60 9.82 5.34
CA LEU A 359 19.37 9.40 6.73
C LEU A 359 19.02 7.90 6.87
N ALA A 360 18.45 7.29 5.83
CA ALA A 360 18.03 5.89 5.80
C ALA A 360 18.19 5.28 4.40
N PRO A 361 19.41 5.30 3.81
CA PRO A 361 19.63 4.88 2.42
C PRO A 361 19.23 3.42 2.14
N GLU A 362 19.40 2.54 3.12
CA GLU A 362 19.09 1.11 3.07
C GLU A 362 17.58 0.81 3.05
N MET A 363 16.76 1.77 3.46
CA MET A 363 15.31 1.60 3.58
C MET A 363 14.54 2.14 2.38
N LEU A 364 15.19 2.78 1.41
CA LEU A 364 14.53 3.34 0.24
C LEU A 364 14.70 2.42 -0.95
N CYS A 365 13.61 2.17 -1.67
CA CYS A 365 13.62 1.39 -2.90
C CYS A 365 12.90 2.12 -4.04
N PHE A 366 13.25 1.73 -5.27
CA PHE A 366 12.68 2.32 -6.48
C PHE A 366 11.24 1.87 -6.73
N SER A 367 10.38 2.84 -7.06
CA SER A 367 9.05 2.66 -7.64
C SER A 367 8.84 3.58 -8.83
N SER A 368 8.06 3.12 -9.81
CA SER A 368 7.53 4.00 -10.86
C SER A 368 6.11 4.45 -10.61
N ASP A 369 5.31 3.63 -9.91
CA ASP A 369 3.86 3.76 -9.78
C ASP A 369 3.19 3.91 -11.17
N TYR A 370 3.78 3.28 -12.18
CA TYR A 370 3.26 3.31 -13.54
C TYR A 370 2.03 2.40 -13.65
N PRO A 371 0.93 2.82 -14.31
CA PRO A 371 0.79 4.01 -15.15
C PRO A 371 0.04 5.16 -14.47
N HIS A 372 -0.05 5.16 -13.14
CA HIS A 372 -0.81 6.15 -12.41
C HIS A 372 -0.23 7.56 -12.61
N VAL A 373 -1.07 8.57 -12.32
CA VAL A 373 -0.81 9.98 -12.62
C VAL A 373 0.08 10.64 -11.56
N GLU A 374 0.10 10.07 -10.37
CA GLU A 374 1.00 10.30 -9.25
C GLU A 374 2.39 9.68 -9.50
N GLY A 375 2.45 8.62 -10.32
CA GLY A 375 3.67 7.97 -10.80
C GLY A 375 4.27 8.58 -12.06
N SER A 376 5.17 7.83 -12.72
CA SER A 376 5.75 8.24 -13.99
C SER A 376 6.35 7.09 -14.79
N GLY A 377 6.06 7.04 -16.10
CA GLY A 377 6.80 6.17 -17.02
C GLY A 377 8.29 6.51 -17.13
N GLN A 378 8.71 7.73 -16.77
CA GLN A 378 10.12 8.16 -16.78
C GLN A 378 10.76 8.13 -15.39
N ALA A 379 10.20 7.33 -14.46
CA ALA A 379 10.62 7.32 -13.06
C ALA A 379 12.11 7.02 -12.89
N VAL A 380 12.70 6.13 -13.70
CA VAL A 380 14.15 5.83 -13.65
C VAL A 380 14.95 7.11 -13.90
N ALA A 381 14.63 7.86 -14.96
CA ALA A 381 15.32 9.10 -15.29
C ALA A 381 15.10 10.21 -14.23
N ILE A 382 13.92 10.27 -13.61
CA ILE A 382 13.64 11.19 -12.50
C ILE A 382 14.51 10.84 -11.30
N CYS A 383 14.49 9.58 -10.87
CA CYS A 383 15.31 9.07 -9.78
C CYS A 383 16.80 9.27 -10.05
N ASP A 384 17.30 8.96 -11.24
CA ASP A 384 18.72 9.15 -11.60
C ASP A 384 19.20 10.60 -11.43
N ARG A 385 18.37 11.58 -11.81
CA ARG A 385 18.68 13.01 -11.62
C ARG A 385 18.72 13.37 -10.14
N GLN A 386 17.77 12.88 -9.37
CA GLN A 386 17.77 13.08 -7.93
C GLN A 386 18.97 12.36 -7.31
N LEU A 387 19.32 11.16 -7.81
CA LEU A 387 20.36 10.30 -7.28
C LEU A 387 21.75 10.96 -7.30
N GLY A 388 21.97 11.83 -8.28
CA GLY A 388 23.12 12.71 -8.33
C GLY A 388 24.44 11.94 -8.26
N ASP A 389 25.28 12.34 -7.32
CA ASP A 389 26.63 11.82 -7.06
C ASP A 389 26.68 10.63 -6.12
N LEU A 390 25.54 10.01 -5.79
CA LEU A 390 25.51 8.79 -4.99
C LEU A 390 26.40 7.72 -5.63
N ASP A 391 27.20 7.07 -4.79
CA ASP A 391 28.15 6.06 -5.25
C ASP A 391 27.43 4.83 -5.85
N PRO A 392 28.14 3.98 -6.61
CA PRO A 392 27.53 2.82 -7.24
C PRO A 392 26.85 1.85 -6.26
N ALA A 393 27.33 1.77 -5.01
CA ALA A 393 26.77 0.90 -3.98
C ALA A 393 25.42 1.41 -3.47
N GLY A 394 25.30 2.72 -3.21
CA GLY A 394 24.05 3.35 -2.81
C GLY A 394 22.99 3.31 -3.91
N ARG A 395 23.39 3.50 -5.18
CA ARG A 395 22.48 3.30 -6.31
C ARG A 395 22.00 1.85 -6.41
N ALA A 396 22.91 0.89 -6.21
CA ALA A 396 22.56 -0.52 -6.19
C ALA A 396 21.59 -0.85 -5.07
N ALA A 397 21.82 -0.35 -3.85
CA ALA A 397 20.89 -0.52 -2.74
C ALA A 397 19.48 -0.01 -3.08
N PHE A 398 19.37 1.19 -3.67
CA PHE A 398 18.09 1.79 -4.06
C PHE A 398 17.35 1.00 -5.16
N TYR A 399 18.05 0.54 -6.20
CA TYR A 399 17.43 -0.10 -7.36
C TYR A 399 17.27 -1.62 -7.24
N GLN A 400 18.14 -2.30 -6.49
CA GLN A 400 18.21 -3.76 -6.47
C GLN A 400 18.06 -4.36 -5.06
N GLY A 401 18.21 -3.56 -3.99
CA GLY A 401 18.32 -4.04 -2.62
C GLY A 401 17.15 -4.93 -2.17
N VAL A 402 15.92 -4.59 -2.56
CA VAL A 402 14.74 -5.42 -2.27
C VAL A 402 14.85 -6.81 -2.87
N GLY A 403 15.41 -6.94 -4.08
CA GLY A 403 15.62 -8.24 -4.71
C GLY A 403 16.52 -9.16 -3.90
N GLU A 404 17.55 -8.61 -3.25
CA GLU A 404 18.44 -9.38 -2.38
C GLU A 404 17.70 -9.90 -1.13
N LEU A 405 16.75 -9.12 -0.58
CA LEU A 405 15.97 -9.50 0.60
C LEU A 405 15.01 -10.68 0.33
N ILE A 406 14.48 -10.78 -0.89
CA ILE A 406 13.49 -11.81 -1.28
C ILE A 406 14.02 -12.86 -2.27
N GLY A 407 15.33 -12.85 -2.54
CA GLY A 407 16.01 -13.85 -3.36
C GLY A 407 15.62 -13.81 -4.84
N LEU A 408 15.59 -12.62 -5.42
CA LEU A 408 15.25 -12.36 -6.83
C LEU A 408 16.46 -12.16 -7.74
#